data_AF-A0A058Z5A6-F1
#
_entry.id   AF-A0A058Z5A6-F1
#
_cell.length_a   1.000
_cell.length_b   1.000
_cell.length_c   1.000
_cell.angle_alpha   90.00
_cell.angle_beta   90.00
_cell.angle_gamma   90.00
#
_symmetry.space_group_name_H-M   'P 1'
#
loop_
_entity.id
_entity.type
_entity.pdbx_description
1 polymer ?
#
loop_
_entity_poly.entity_id
_entity_poly.type
_entity_poly.pdbx_seq_one_letter_code
_entity_poly.pdbx_strand_id
1 'polypeptide(L)'
;MLQRLIFCKPSTAMCCTILAICGIIFGICMGLAYKFEFSQLVSGPAGHVANDPAAVATSCFIAAGLYVACLLVALCQMGLSKAKARNSA
;
A
#
# COMPACT_ATOMS: atom_id res chain seq x y z
N MET A 1 21.02 -14.50 -9.71
CA MET A 1 20.17 -13.50 -10.41
C MET A 1 19.23 -12.70 -9.51
N LEU A 2 19.21 -12.91 -8.17
CA LEU A 2 18.37 -12.16 -7.23
C LEU A 2 19.06 -10.93 -6.59
N GLN A 3 20.10 -10.38 -7.24
CA GLN A 3 21.00 -9.37 -6.66
C GLN A 3 20.78 -7.96 -7.24
N ARG A 4 19.71 -7.77 -8.04
CA ARG A 4 19.46 -6.57 -8.86
C ARG A 4 18.13 -5.87 -8.60
N LEU A 5 17.44 -6.11 -7.49
CA LEU A 5 16.39 -5.19 -7.01
C LEU A 5 17.01 -4.17 -6.04
N ILE A 6 17.76 -3.21 -6.62
CA ILE A 6 17.86 -1.78 -6.24
C ILE A 6 18.24 -1.52 -4.77
N PHE A 7 19.50 -1.25 -4.42
CA PHE A 7 20.20 0.03 -4.61
C PHE A 7 19.41 1.29 -4.16
N CYS A 8 18.43 1.14 -3.28
CA CYS A 8 17.99 2.25 -2.45
C CYS A 8 18.89 2.30 -1.22
N LYS A 9 19.49 3.47 -0.96
CA LYS A 9 20.13 3.77 0.33
C LYS A 9 19.14 3.31 1.43
N PRO A 10 19.57 2.71 2.56
CA PRO A 10 18.65 2.19 3.59
C PRO A 10 17.57 3.19 4.03
N SER A 11 17.85 4.49 3.89
CA SER A 11 16.89 5.58 4.08
C SER A 11 15.67 5.55 3.14
N THR A 12 15.84 5.23 1.85
CA THR A 12 14.72 5.22 0.87
C THR A 12 13.83 3.99 1.03
N ALA A 13 14.40 2.84 1.41
CA ALA A 13 13.62 1.64 1.73
C ALA A 13 12.66 1.88 2.91
N MET A 14 13.10 2.64 3.92
CA MET A 14 12.29 3.00 5.08
C MET A 14 11.08 3.86 4.68
N CYS A 15 11.29 4.86 3.81
CA CYS A 15 10.21 5.68 3.27
C CYS A 15 9.18 4.85 2.49
N CYS A 16 9.62 3.88 1.69
CA CYS A 16 8.72 3.00 0.93
C CYS A 16 7.87 2.10 1.83
N THR A 17 8.42 1.58 2.94
CA THR A 17 7.63 0.84 3.93
C THR A 17 6.60 1.71 4.63
N ILE A 18 6.96 2.94 5.00
CA ILE A 18 6.03 3.88 5.66
C ILE A 18 4.89 4.24 4.71
N LEU A 19 5.20 4.60 3.46
CA LEU A 19 4.19 4.89 2.44
C LEU A 19 3.31 3.68 2.14
N ALA A 20 3.87 2.47 2.12
CA ALA A 20 3.08 1.26 1.94
C ALA A 20 2.11 1.03 3.11
N ILE A 21 2.57 1.17 4.36
CA ILE A 21 1.71 1.04 5.54
C ILE A 21 0.59 2.08 5.52
N CYS A 22 0.93 3.36 5.28
CA CYS A 22 -0.06 4.42 5.16
C CYS A 22 -1.06 4.15 4.03
N GLY A 23 -0.60 3.70 2.86
CA GLY A 23 -1.46 3.36 1.73
C GLY A 23 -2.41 2.20 2.01
N ILE A 24 -1.95 1.17 2.76
CA ILE A 24 -2.80 0.05 3.19
C ILE A 24 -3.91 0.55 4.11
N ILE A 25 -3.56 1.32 5.14
CA ILE A 25 -4.53 1.85 6.11
C ILE A 25 -5.55 2.73 5.39
N PHE A 26 -5.08 3.66 4.55
CA PHE A 26 -5.95 4.59 3.84
C PHE A 26 -6.87 3.86 2.84
N GLY A 27 -6.34 2.87 2.11
CA GLY A 27 -7.11 2.07 1.16
C GLY A 27 -8.19 1.22 1.84
N ILE A 28 -7.89 0.62 2.99
CA ILE A 28 -8.88 -0.14 3.78
C ILE A 28 -9.94 0.81 4.35
N CYS A 29 -9.54 1.94 4.93
CA CYS A 29 -10.48 2.92 5.48
C CYS A 29 -11.42 3.48 4.40
N MET A 30 -10.90 3.88 3.23
CA MET A 30 -11.75 4.32 2.12
C MET A 30 -12.63 3.20 1.59
N GLY A 31 -12.10 1.99 1.39
CA GLY A 31 -12.87 0.85 0.91
C GLY A 31 -14.05 0.50 1.84
N LEU A 32 -13.83 0.56 3.15
CA LEU A 32 -14.88 0.40 4.14
C LEU A 32 -15.85 1.57 4.14
N ALA A 33 -15.37 2.82 4.02
CA ALA A 33 -16.24 3.99 3.98
C ALA A 33 -17.21 3.97 2.78
N TYR A 34 -16.74 3.52 1.61
CA TYR A 34 -17.59 3.30 0.44
C TYR A 34 -18.53 2.09 0.60
N LYS A 35 -18.11 1.02 1.30
CA LYS A 35 -18.95 -0.16 1.62
C LYS A 35 -20.09 0.15 2.59
N PHE A 36 -19.87 1.05 3.54
CA PHE A 36 -20.89 1.48 4.51
C PHE A 36 -21.78 2.61 3.99
N GLU A 37 -21.62 3.01 2.71
CA GLU A 37 -22.40 4.07 2.07
C GLU A 37 -22.48 5.34 2.93
N PHE A 38 -21.35 5.75 3.52
CA PHE A 38 -21.32 6.96 4.32
C PHE A 38 -21.84 8.14 3.49
N SER A 39 -22.90 8.78 3.97
CA SER A 39 -23.59 9.87 3.26
C SER A 39 -22.64 11.00 2.85
N GLN A 40 -21.50 11.19 3.52
CA GLN A 40 -20.48 12.17 3.12
C GLN A 40 -19.73 11.82 1.82
N LEU A 41 -19.68 10.55 1.40
CA LEU A 41 -19.03 10.11 0.16
C LEU A 41 -20.04 9.86 -0.98
N VAL A 42 -21.30 9.59 -0.65
CA VAL A 42 -22.35 9.25 -1.62
C VAL A 42 -23.34 10.41 -1.84
N SER A 43 -23.49 11.31 -0.88
CA SER A 43 -24.33 12.51 -0.98
C SER A 43 -23.45 13.75 -1.16
N GLY A 44 -23.13 14.06 -2.41
CA GLY A 44 -22.44 15.28 -2.83
C GLY A 44 -23.02 15.82 -4.14
N PRO A 45 -22.71 17.08 -4.51
CA PRO A 45 -23.21 17.67 -5.74
C PRO A 45 -22.90 16.79 -6.97
N ALA A 46 -23.88 16.67 -7.87
CA ALA A 46 -23.75 15.87 -9.08
C ALA A 46 -22.49 16.26 -9.86
N GLY A 47 -21.55 15.32 -10.01
CA GLY A 47 -20.24 15.52 -10.63
C GLY A 47 -19.04 15.40 -9.67
N HIS A 48 -19.25 15.37 -8.34
CA HIS A 48 -18.19 15.12 -7.35
C HIS A 48 -18.34 13.78 -6.62
N VAL A 49 -19.45 13.09 -6.86
CA VAL A 49 -19.75 11.75 -6.35
C VAL A 49 -19.49 10.71 -7.44
N ALA A 50 -18.88 9.59 -7.06
CA ALA A 50 -18.67 8.48 -7.98
C ALA A 50 -20.02 7.92 -8.42
N ASN A 51 -20.20 7.78 -9.75
CA ASN A 51 -21.41 7.14 -10.32
C ASN A 51 -21.63 5.72 -9.79
N ASP A 52 -20.55 5.05 -9.36
CA ASP A 52 -20.59 3.71 -8.80
C ASP A 52 -19.65 3.60 -7.57
N PRO A 53 -20.16 3.82 -6.35
CA PRO A 53 -19.36 3.78 -5.12
C PRO A 53 -18.79 2.37 -4.85
N ALA A 54 -19.43 1.31 -5.33
CA ALA A 54 -18.96 -0.06 -5.17
C ALA A 54 -17.73 -0.35 -6.05
N ALA A 55 -17.65 0.23 -7.25
CA ALA A 55 -16.47 0.16 -8.10
C ALA A 55 -15.26 0.87 -7.47
N VAL A 56 -15.48 2.01 -6.81
CA VAL A 56 -14.41 2.75 -6.10
C VAL A 56 -13.94 2.00 -4.85
N ALA A 57 -14.86 1.39 -4.10
CA ALA A 57 -14.49 0.53 -2.97
C ALA A 57 -13.58 -0.63 -3.42
N THR A 58 -13.95 -1.29 -4.52
CA THR A 58 -13.23 -2.45 -5.06
C THR A 58 -11.81 -2.07 -5.49
N SER A 59 -11.66 -0.93 -6.18
CA SER A 59 -10.33 -0.44 -6.58
C SER A 59 -9.47 -0.02 -5.39
N CYS A 60 -10.04 0.54 -4.31
CA CYS A 60 -9.32 0.81 -3.06
C CYS A 60 -8.81 -0.47 -2.38
N PHE A 61 -9.61 -1.55 -2.37
CA PHE A 61 -9.17 -2.84 -1.82
C PHE A 61 -8.05 -3.47 -2.66
N ILE A 62 -8.12 -3.37 -3.99
CA ILE A 62 -7.06 -3.85 -4.88
C ILE A 62 -5.77 -3.06 -4.64
N ALA A 63 -5.86 -1.73 -4.53
CA ALA A 63 -4.70 -0.88 -4.22
C ALA A 63 -4.08 -1.24 -2.86
N ALA A 64 -4.89 -1.46 -1.83
CA ALA A 64 -4.42 -1.92 -0.53
C ALA A 64 -3.68 -3.26 -0.63
N GLY A 65 -4.20 -4.22 -1.41
CA GLY A 65 -3.54 -5.49 -1.69
C GLY A 65 -2.17 -5.34 -2.38
N LEU A 66 -2.06 -4.42 -3.34
CA LEU A 66 -0.79 -4.07 -3.99
C LEU A 66 0.24 -3.50 -3.00
N TYR A 67 -0.19 -2.62 -2.09
CA TYR A 67 0.70 -2.11 -1.05
C TYR A 67 1.16 -3.20 -0.07
N VAL A 68 0.30 -4.16 0.28
CA VAL A 68 0.70 -5.34 1.09
C VAL A 68 1.76 -6.17 0.38
N ALA A 69 1.58 -6.43 -0.92
CA ALA A 69 2.55 -7.18 -1.71
C ALA A 69 3.92 -6.47 -1.77
N CYS A 70 3.92 -5.16 -2.00
CA CYS A 70 5.14 -4.34 -1.95
C CYS A 70 5.83 -4.38 -0.58
N LEU A 71 5.04 -4.35 0.51
CA LEU A 71 5.54 -4.41 1.87
C LEU A 71 6.20 -5.77 2.17
N LEU A 72 5.58 -6.88 1.77
CA LEU A 72 6.14 -8.22 1.92
C LEU A 72 7.49 -8.36 1.18
N VAL A 73 7.56 -7.88 -0.05
CA VAL A 73 8.82 -7.89 -0.83
C VAL A 73 9.89 -7.05 -0.13
N ALA A 74 9.54 -5.86 0.38
CA ALA A 74 10.46 -5.01 1.12
C ALA A 74 10.97 -5.67 2.42
N LEU A 75 10.09 -6.35 3.16
CA LEU A 75 10.46 -7.12 4.36
C LEU A 75 11.40 -8.27 4.04
N CYS A 76 11.13 -9.05 2.99
CA CYS A 76 12.02 -10.11 2.52
C CYS A 76 13.40 -9.56 2.12
N GLN A 77 13.44 -8.42 1.42
CA GLN A 77 14.71 -7.77 1.07
C GLN A 77 15.49 -7.29 2.29
N MET A 78 14.82 -6.74 3.32
CA MET A 78 15.47 -6.35 4.58
C MET A 78 16.00 -7.56 5.36
N GLY A 79 15.24 -8.65 5.43
CA GLY A 79 15.65 -9.89 6.09
C GLY A 79 16.90 -10.50 5.45
N LEU A 80 16.92 -10.59 4.12
CA LEU A 80 18.08 -11.06 3.35
C LEU A 80 19.30 -10.14 3.51
N SER A 81 19.09 -8.82 3.53
CA SER A 81 20.16 -7.84 3.74
C SER A 81 20.79 -7.97 5.13
N LYS A 82 19.98 -8.18 6.17
CA LYS A 82 20.48 -8.45 7.53
C LYS A 82 21.23 -9.78 7.62
N ALA A 83 20.73 -10.83 6.98
CA ALA A 83 21.41 -12.13 6.94
C ALA A 83 22.76 -12.05 6.21
N LYS A 84 22.84 -11.29 5.12
CA LYS A 84 24.08 -11.09 4.36
C LYS A 84 25.10 -10.25 5.15
N ALA A 85 24.65 -9.21 5.85
CA ALA A 85 25.52 -8.42 6.74
C ALA A 85 26.12 -9.27 7.87
N ARG A 86 25.34 -10.21 8.43
CA ARG A 86 25.80 -11.13 9.49
C ARG A 86 26.80 -12.18 8.99
N ASN A 87 26.73 -12.62 7.74
CA ASN A 87 27.67 -13.58 7.14
C ASN A 87 28.93 -12.91 6.54
N SER A 88 29.00 -11.57 6.53
CA SER A 88 30.13 -10.80 6.01
C SER A 88 31.00 -10.21 7.13
N ALA A 89 30.71 -10.56 8.39
CA ALA A 89 31.49 -10.27 9.59
C ALA A 89 31.99 -11.59 10.17
#